data_AF-A0A917SNK0-F1
#
_entry.id   AF-A0A917SNK0-F1
#
_cell.length_a   1.000
_cell.length_b   1.000
_cell.length_c   1.000
_cell.angle_alpha   90.00
_cell.angle_beta   90.00
_cell.angle_gamma   90.00
#
_symmetry.space_group_name_H-M   'P 1'
#
loop_
_entity.id
_entity.type
_entity.pdbx_description
1 polymer ?
#
loop_
_entity_poly.entity_id
_entity_poly.type
_entity_poly.pdbx_seq_one_letter_code
_entity_poly.pdbx_strand_id
1 'polypeptide(L)'
;MQQAPPAAPAGAGIGMQPMVAADPGPQAAPETVYRPLTPCRIVDTRSGGGALGAGVSRAFRVSGTTGFAPQGGKAGGCGIPSGATAIAATTVVINPAGGGYLKAYPEGAAEPNSSVLNYVKTAGAVSSGMTLSIRPLFEPALRVRNVGPAVNVAIDVQGYYIPQAQGLIGSDGTQLGGTTRIVGTSHPGTGSYYITLDRPARQCSPQVSTYNIYRYASVGLSSSTTPNTISVYLWTLDATTHRESPTDYPFFITVTC
;
A
#
# COMPACT_ATOMS: atom_id res chain seq x y z
N MET A 1 56.16 -17.91 -56.42
CA MET A 1 55.14 -18.98 -56.55
C MET A 1 54.30 -18.94 -55.28
N GLN A 2 53.00 -18.81 -55.46
CA GLN A 2 52.01 -18.38 -54.47
C GLN A 2 51.90 -19.37 -53.30
N GLN A 3 51.94 -18.86 -52.07
CA GLN A 3 51.55 -19.60 -50.87
C GLN A 3 50.05 -19.88 -50.92
N ALA A 4 49.67 -21.14 -50.68
CA ALA A 4 48.28 -21.56 -50.57
C ALA A 4 47.58 -20.84 -49.39
N PRO A 5 46.29 -20.49 -49.52
CA PRO A 5 45.55 -19.88 -48.42
C PRO A 5 45.38 -20.88 -47.27
N PRO A 6 45.40 -20.43 -46.00
CA PRO A 6 45.19 -21.29 -44.85
C PRO A 6 43.73 -21.80 -44.80
N ALA A 7 43.56 -23.02 -44.29
CA ALA A 7 42.27 -23.67 -44.13
C ALA A 7 41.33 -22.88 -43.19
N ALA A 8 40.03 -22.84 -43.54
CA ALA A 8 39.00 -22.23 -42.72
C ALA A 8 38.82 -23.01 -41.39
N PRO A 9 38.64 -22.32 -40.25
CA PRO A 9 38.34 -23.00 -38.99
C PRO A 9 36.96 -23.66 -39.02
N ALA A 10 36.87 -24.84 -38.41
CA ALA A 10 35.62 -25.58 -38.24
C ALA A 10 34.57 -24.75 -37.49
N GLY A 11 33.32 -24.80 -37.97
CA GLY A 11 32.20 -24.01 -37.44
C GLY A 11 32.00 -24.22 -35.94
N ALA A 12 31.99 -23.13 -35.19
CA ALA A 12 31.56 -23.13 -33.80
C ALA A 12 30.04 -23.38 -33.76
N GLY A 13 29.64 -24.54 -33.26
CA GLY A 13 28.24 -24.85 -32.97
C GLY A 13 27.71 -23.83 -31.97
N ILE A 14 26.57 -23.20 -32.31
CA ILE A 14 25.86 -22.30 -31.42
C ILE A 14 25.25 -23.16 -30.31
N GLY A 15 25.97 -23.32 -29.20
CA GLY A 15 25.43 -23.95 -28.00
C GLY A 15 24.31 -23.07 -27.44
N MET A 16 23.07 -23.55 -27.52
CA MET A 16 21.96 -22.98 -26.75
C MET A 16 22.29 -23.15 -25.26
N GLN A 17 22.76 -22.08 -24.63
CA GLN A 17 22.81 -22.04 -23.17
C GLN A 17 21.37 -22.02 -22.65
N PRO A 18 21.03 -22.82 -21.62
CA PRO A 18 19.73 -22.68 -20.97
C PRO A 18 19.64 -21.26 -20.42
N MET A 19 18.59 -20.54 -20.83
CA MET A 19 18.27 -19.25 -20.24
C MET A 19 18.02 -19.47 -18.76
N VAL A 20 19.00 -19.10 -17.94
CA VAL A 20 18.81 -18.98 -16.50
C VAL A 20 17.68 -17.96 -16.34
N ALA A 21 16.59 -18.36 -15.69
CA ALA A 21 15.47 -17.47 -15.39
C ALA A 21 16.06 -16.19 -14.78
N ALA A 22 15.76 -15.05 -15.39
CA ALA A 22 16.16 -13.76 -14.84
C ALA A 22 15.67 -13.71 -13.40
N ASP A 23 16.61 -13.51 -12.47
CA ASP A 23 16.31 -13.18 -11.08
C ASP A 23 15.27 -12.04 -11.10
N PRO A 24 14.09 -12.18 -10.47
CA PRO A 24 13.14 -11.08 -10.42
C PRO A 24 13.83 -9.96 -9.65
N GLY A 25 14.38 -9.00 -10.40
CA GLY A 25 14.98 -7.79 -9.86
C GLY A 25 14.03 -7.15 -8.84
N PRO A 26 14.56 -6.33 -7.91
CA PRO A 26 13.82 -5.82 -6.77
C PRO A 26 12.42 -5.38 -7.21
N GLN A 27 11.40 -6.12 -6.77
CA GLN A 27 10.01 -5.80 -7.04
C GLN A 27 9.84 -4.33 -6.69
N ALA A 28 9.48 -3.51 -7.69
CA ALA A 28 9.15 -2.11 -7.46
C ALA A 28 8.25 -2.05 -6.23
N ALA A 29 8.62 -1.22 -5.24
CA ALA A 29 7.82 -1.07 -4.04
C ALA A 29 6.35 -0.91 -4.49
N PRO A 30 5.42 -1.73 -3.96
CA PRO A 30 4.09 -1.84 -4.54
C PRO A 30 3.50 -0.45 -4.64
N GLU A 31 3.02 -0.09 -5.83
CA GLU A 31 2.37 1.19 -6.07
C GLU A 31 1.34 1.44 -4.97
N THR A 32 1.47 2.58 -4.29
CA THR A 32 0.53 2.98 -3.26
C THR A 32 -0.42 4.00 -3.84
N VAL A 33 -1.69 3.84 -3.52
CA VAL A 33 -2.71 4.81 -3.88
C VAL A 33 -2.97 5.74 -2.71
N TYR A 34 -3.19 7.02 -3.00
CA TYR A 34 -3.68 7.96 -2.01
C TYR A 34 -5.19 7.78 -1.80
N ARG A 35 -5.61 7.85 -0.54
CA ARG A 35 -7.00 7.79 -0.10
C ARG A 35 -7.32 9.03 0.74
N PRO A 36 -8.12 9.98 0.24
CA PRO A 36 -8.49 11.17 1.00
C PRO A 36 -9.40 10.80 2.16
N LEU A 37 -9.27 11.53 3.25
CA LEU A 37 -10.14 11.47 4.42
C LEU A 37 -10.69 12.86 4.70
N THR A 38 -11.88 12.93 5.31
CA THR A 38 -12.25 14.13 6.06
C THR A 38 -11.20 14.34 7.14
N PRO A 39 -10.55 15.52 7.25
CA PRO A 39 -9.47 15.75 8.19
C PRO A 39 -9.78 15.23 9.59
N CYS A 40 -8.91 14.38 10.13
CA CYS A 40 -9.18 13.62 11.35
C CYS A 40 -7.97 13.60 12.28
N ARG A 41 -8.20 13.97 13.53
CA ARG A 41 -7.18 14.04 14.57
C ARG A 41 -6.90 12.67 15.17
N ILE A 42 -5.67 12.16 15.00
CA ILE A 42 -5.22 10.91 15.62
C ILE A 42 -4.44 11.14 16.92
N VAL A 43 -3.81 12.30 17.10
CA VAL A 43 -3.03 12.64 18.30
C VAL A 43 -3.33 14.06 18.73
N ASP A 44 -3.52 14.26 20.04
CA ASP A 44 -3.49 15.58 20.69
C ASP A 44 -2.97 15.42 22.12
N THR A 45 -1.71 15.76 22.34
CA THR A 45 -1.08 15.49 23.63
C THR A 45 -1.63 16.34 24.77
N ARG A 46 -2.43 17.37 24.45
CA ARG A 46 -3.10 18.22 25.45
C ARG A 46 -4.29 17.51 26.08
N SER A 47 -4.96 16.64 25.34
CA SER A 47 -6.13 15.89 25.79
C SER A 47 -5.84 14.43 26.11
N GLY A 48 -4.67 13.89 25.72
CA GLY A 48 -4.25 12.54 26.11
C GLY A 48 -2.73 12.35 26.08
N GLY A 49 -2.18 11.52 26.97
CA GLY A 49 -0.76 11.15 27.01
C GLY A 49 0.21 12.25 27.48
N GLY A 50 -0.20 13.52 27.52
CA GLY A 50 0.61 14.64 27.99
C GLY A 50 1.74 15.02 27.03
N ALA A 51 2.29 16.21 27.24
CA ALA A 51 3.38 16.77 26.43
C ALA A 51 4.57 15.82 26.27
N LEU A 52 5.22 15.85 25.10
CA LEU A 52 6.46 15.12 24.88
C LEU A 52 7.59 15.91 25.55
N GLY A 53 8.18 15.35 26.61
CA GLY A 53 9.35 15.90 27.27
C GLY A 53 10.59 15.94 26.37
N ALA A 54 11.67 16.53 26.89
CA ALA A 54 12.91 16.66 26.14
C ALA A 54 13.54 15.29 25.84
N GLY A 55 13.86 15.05 24.58
CA GLY A 55 14.43 13.78 24.11
C GLY A 55 13.43 12.61 24.10
N VAL A 56 12.19 12.81 24.55
CA VAL A 56 11.18 11.76 24.64
C VAL A 56 10.76 11.33 23.24
N SER A 57 10.77 10.02 23.04
CA SER A 57 10.17 9.36 21.89
C SER A 57 8.93 8.60 22.33
N ARG A 58 7.83 8.75 21.60
CA ARG A 58 6.56 8.07 21.88
C ARG A 58 5.99 7.46 20.62
N ALA A 59 5.47 6.25 20.77
CA ALA A 59 4.76 5.54 19.71
C ALA A 59 3.27 5.87 19.76
N PHE A 60 2.65 6.06 18.60
CA PHE A 60 1.26 6.48 18.42
C PHE A 60 0.53 5.54 17.46
N ARG A 61 -0.73 5.29 17.79
CA ARG A 61 -1.64 4.55 16.91
C ARG A 61 -2.04 5.40 15.72
N VAL A 62 -2.15 4.75 14.56
CA VAL A 62 -2.55 5.42 13.31
C VAL A 62 -3.74 4.72 12.67
N SER A 63 -3.76 3.39 12.67
CA SER A 63 -4.82 2.59 12.07
C SER A 63 -5.71 1.90 13.12
N GLY A 64 -6.84 1.36 12.66
CA GLY A 64 -7.80 0.68 13.52
C GLY A 64 -8.86 1.61 14.12
N THR A 65 -9.61 1.09 15.10
CA THR A 65 -10.85 1.72 15.60
C THR A 65 -10.85 1.99 17.11
N THR A 66 -9.79 1.61 17.83
CA THR A 66 -9.73 1.73 19.29
C THR A 66 -8.34 2.21 19.75
N GLY A 67 -8.25 2.67 21.00
CA GLY A 67 -6.97 3.08 21.60
C GLY A 67 -6.49 4.49 21.23
N PHE A 68 -7.31 5.28 20.53
CA PHE A 68 -6.98 6.67 20.17
C PHE A 68 -7.25 7.68 21.31
N ALA A 69 -8.22 7.41 22.17
CA ALA A 69 -8.56 8.33 23.27
C ALA A 69 -7.38 8.59 24.23
N PRO A 70 -6.58 7.58 24.65
CA PRO A 70 -5.39 7.82 25.49
C PRO A 70 -4.32 8.72 24.86
N GLN A 71 -4.28 8.85 23.53
CA GLN A 71 -3.38 9.76 22.80
C GLN A 71 -4.05 11.06 22.35
N GLY A 72 -5.28 11.33 22.84
CA GLY A 72 -6.04 12.54 22.53
C GLY A 72 -6.68 12.58 21.13
N GLY A 73 -6.65 11.45 20.41
CA GLY A 73 -7.27 11.30 19.10
C GLY A 73 -8.76 10.99 19.16
N LYS A 74 -9.41 11.01 17.99
CA LYS A 74 -10.81 10.59 17.82
C LYS A 74 -10.98 9.13 18.27
N ALA A 75 -11.85 8.87 19.25
CA ALA A 75 -11.96 7.58 19.93
C ALA A 75 -12.11 6.35 19.00
N GLY A 76 -12.91 6.50 17.92
CA GLY A 76 -13.15 5.47 16.91
C GLY A 76 -12.09 5.35 15.81
N GLY A 77 -10.97 6.08 15.93
CA GLY A 77 -9.99 6.22 14.87
C GLY A 77 -10.48 7.03 13.68
N CYS A 78 -9.66 7.06 12.63
CA CYS A 78 -9.91 7.83 11.41
C CYS A 78 -10.28 6.96 10.20
N GLY A 79 -10.58 5.67 10.41
CA GLY A 79 -10.90 4.74 9.32
C GLY A 79 -9.69 4.38 8.44
N ILE A 80 -8.48 4.56 8.95
CA ILE A 80 -7.24 4.17 8.26
C ILE A 80 -7.08 2.64 8.40
N PRO A 81 -6.99 1.88 7.30
CA PRO A 81 -6.76 0.43 7.35
C PRO A 81 -5.37 0.10 7.88
N SER A 82 -5.22 -1.06 8.54
CA SER A 82 -3.92 -1.51 9.08
C SER A 82 -2.87 -1.79 8.01
N GLY A 83 -3.28 -2.00 6.76
CA GLY A 83 -2.37 -2.15 5.62
C GLY A 83 -1.79 -0.84 5.08
N ALA A 84 -2.19 0.33 5.61
CA ALA A 84 -1.63 1.60 5.20
C ALA A 84 -0.12 1.66 5.50
N THR A 85 0.64 2.27 4.58
CA THR A 85 2.11 2.34 4.62
C THR A 85 2.62 3.76 4.86
N ALA A 86 1.78 4.76 4.59
CA ALA A 86 2.04 6.15 4.95
C ALA A 86 0.74 6.92 5.17
N ILE A 87 0.84 8.10 5.79
CA ILE A 87 -0.25 9.06 5.97
C ILE A 87 0.16 10.42 5.42
N ALA A 88 -0.77 11.13 4.78
CA ALA A 88 -0.64 12.57 4.57
C ALA A 88 -1.19 13.26 5.83
N ALA A 89 -0.31 13.93 6.57
CA ALA A 89 -0.64 14.47 7.88
C ALA A 89 -0.08 15.87 8.08
N THR A 90 -0.83 16.68 8.81
CA THR A 90 -0.38 17.92 9.42
C THR A 90 0.05 17.64 10.84
N THR A 91 1.34 17.83 11.11
CA THR A 91 1.88 17.78 12.47
C THR A 91 1.92 19.20 13.03
N VAL A 92 1.52 19.36 14.29
CA VAL A 92 1.42 20.66 14.95
C VAL A 92 2.15 20.61 16.29
N VAL A 93 3.11 21.50 16.51
CA VAL A 93 3.70 21.79 17.82
C VAL A 93 2.97 22.99 18.44
N ILE A 94 2.56 22.86 19.70
CA ILE A 94 1.68 23.82 20.37
C ILE A 94 2.38 24.40 21.60
N ASN A 95 2.45 25.73 21.66
CA ASN A 95 3.04 26.53 22.74
C ASN A 95 4.43 26.05 23.18
N PRO A 96 5.41 25.92 22.25
CA PRO A 96 6.74 25.45 22.61
C PRO A 96 7.46 26.43 23.54
N ALA A 97 8.02 25.92 24.63
CA ALA A 97 8.75 26.73 25.63
C ALA A 97 10.14 27.18 25.18
N GLY A 98 10.68 26.60 24.09
CA GLY A 98 11.98 26.90 23.51
C GLY A 98 12.08 26.32 22.09
N GLY A 99 13.26 26.46 21.48
CA GLY A 99 13.51 25.90 20.15
C GLY A 99 13.83 24.41 20.15
N GLY A 100 13.51 23.75 19.05
CA GLY A 100 13.73 22.33 18.87
C GLY A 100 13.13 21.82 17.55
N TYR A 101 13.03 20.50 17.44
CA TYR A 101 12.41 19.86 16.29
C TYR A 101 11.82 18.51 16.63
N LEU A 102 10.83 18.12 15.84
CA LEU A 102 10.25 16.78 15.87
C LEU A 102 10.89 15.92 14.79
N LYS A 103 11.03 14.63 15.11
CA LYS A 103 11.21 13.55 14.13
C LYS A 103 10.00 12.65 14.17
N ALA A 104 9.56 12.14 13.02
CA ALA A 104 8.50 11.15 12.94
C ALA A 104 8.87 10.07 11.92
N TYR A 105 8.66 8.80 12.27
CA TYR A 105 9.13 7.65 11.51
C TYR A 105 8.34 6.37 11.86
N PRO A 106 8.36 5.33 11.01
CA PRO A 106 7.69 4.08 11.31
C PRO A 106 8.13 3.49 12.66
N GLU A 107 7.17 3.00 13.44
CA GLU A 107 7.48 2.32 14.71
C GLU A 107 8.44 1.15 14.47
N GLY A 108 9.55 1.08 15.23
CA GLY A 108 10.54 0.02 15.09
C GLY A 108 11.57 0.24 13.97
N ALA A 109 11.45 1.28 13.15
CA ALA A 109 12.52 1.70 12.26
C ALA A 109 13.64 2.45 13.02
N ALA A 110 14.82 2.50 12.42
CA ALA A 110 15.92 3.34 12.91
C ALA A 110 15.50 4.82 12.88
N GLU A 111 15.91 5.57 13.90
CA GLU A 111 15.61 7.00 13.94
C GLU A 111 16.29 7.73 12.78
N PRO A 112 15.55 8.54 12.00
CA PRO A 112 16.14 9.27 10.89
C PRO A 112 16.99 10.45 11.38
N ASN A 113 17.94 10.89 10.56
CA ASN A 113 18.69 12.12 10.81
C ASN A 113 17.85 13.38 10.51
N SER A 114 16.82 13.27 9.66
CA SER A 114 15.96 14.38 9.25
C SER A 114 14.87 14.73 10.27
N SER A 115 14.58 16.02 10.41
CA SER A 115 13.42 16.55 11.14
C SER A 115 12.17 16.58 10.26
N VAL A 116 11.00 16.41 10.87
CA VAL A 116 9.69 16.64 10.23
C VAL A 116 9.18 18.06 10.48
N LEU A 117 9.45 18.63 11.65
CA LEU A 117 8.98 19.96 12.00
C LEU A 117 9.98 20.64 12.91
N ASN A 118 10.53 21.77 12.47
CA ASN A 118 11.39 22.62 13.29
C ASN A 118 10.56 23.74 13.91
N TYR A 119 10.84 24.09 15.16
CA TYR A 119 10.10 25.13 15.87
C TYR A 119 11.02 25.95 16.76
N VAL A 120 10.57 27.17 17.04
CA VAL A 120 11.17 28.10 18.00
C VAL A 120 10.16 28.43 19.09
N LYS A 121 10.60 29.06 20.18
CA LYS A 121 9.68 29.60 21.19
C LYS A 121 8.70 30.55 20.51
N THR A 122 7.41 30.28 20.63
CA THR A 122 6.36 31.13 20.08
C THR A 122 5.12 31.07 20.96
N ALA A 123 4.35 32.16 20.96
CA ALA A 123 2.99 32.16 21.47
C ALA A 123 2.09 31.59 20.36
N GLY A 124 1.65 30.34 20.49
CA GLY A 124 0.78 29.68 19.53
C GLY A 124 1.35 28.38 18.97
N ALA A 125 0.93 28.04 17.75
CA ALA A 125 1.22 26.76 17.12
C ALA A 125 2.11 26.92 15.87
N VAL A 126 3.00 25.95 15.66
CA VAL A 126 3.79 25.78 14.44
C VAL A 126 3.37 24.47 13.81
N SER A 127 3.05 24.47 12.51
CA SER A 127 2.59 23.28 11.80
C SER A 127 3.42 22.99 10.55
N SER A 128 3.46 21.71 10.17
CA SER A 128 4.07 21.23 8.94
C SER A 128 3.23 20.08 8.39
N GLY A 129 2.86 20.18 7.10
CA GLY A 129 2.13 19.14 6.38
C GLY A 129 3.08 18.29 5.55
N MET A 130 3.05 16.97 5.71
CA MET A 130 3.89 16.06 4.93
C MET A 130 3.33 14.64 4.87
N THR A 131 3.95 13.83 4.02
CA THR A 131 3.73 12.39 4.02
C THR A 131 4.64 11.72 5.05
N LEU A 132 4.06 11.00 6.01
CA LEU A 132 4.78 10.25 7.04
C LEU A 132 4.64 8.75 6.76
N SER A 133 5.76 8.06 6.60
CA SER A 133 5.77 6.59 6.56
C SER A 133 5.39 6.02 7.93
N ILE A 134 4.61 4.94 7.93
CA ILE A 134 4.16 4.23 9.14
C ILE A 134 4.48 2.74 9.01
N ARG A 135 4.46 2.01 10.13
CA ARG A 135 4.63 0.56 10.11
C ARG A 135 3.28 -0.12 9.80
N PRO A 136 3.12 -0.75 8.61
CA PRO A 136 1.89 -1.46 8.30
C PRO A 136 1.72 -2.69 9.20
N LEU A 137 0.47 -3.07 9.45
CA LEU A 137 0.05 -4.28 10.17
C LEU A 137 0.52 -4.35 11.63
N PHE A 138 0.95 -3.23 12.21
CA PHE A 138 1.44 -3.16 13.57
C PHE A 138 0.90 -1.91 14.26
N GLU A 139 0.55 -2.03 15.53
CA GLU A 139 0.08 -0.91 16.35
C GLU A 139 0.81 -0.90 17.70
N PRO A 140 1.39 0.23 18.14
CA PRO A 140 1.39 1.55 17.47
C PRO A 140 2.22 1.58 16.17
N ALA A 141 1.84 2.40 15.19
CA ALA A 141 2.44 2.39 13.85
C ALA A 141 3.44 3.53 13.58
N LEU A 142 3.35 4.64 14.31
CA LEU A 142 4.16 5.84 14.12
C LEU A 142 4.92 6.19 15.39
N ARG A 143 6.22 6.47 15.29
CA ARG A 143 7.03 6.99 16.37
C ARG A 143 7.30 8.47 16.16
N VAL A 144 7.14 9.28 17.21
CA VAL A 144 7.46 10.70 17.22
C VAL A 144 8.44 10.99 18.34
N ARG A 145 9.56 11.63 18.01
CA ARG A 145 10.57 12.08 18.97
C ARG A 145 10.63 13.59 19.02
N ASN A 146 10.64 14.13 20.24
CA ASN A 146 10.91 15.53 20.50
C ASN A 146 12.41 15.73 20.79
N VAL A 147 13.06 16.61 20.03
CA VAL A 147 14.41 17.13 20.30
C VAL A 147 14.32 18.62 20.60
N GLY A 148 14.09 18.94 21.87
CA GLY A 148 13.92 20.29 22.40
C GLY A 148 13.25 20.26 23.77
N PRO A 149 12.88 21.41 24.35
CA PRO A 149 12.07 21.45 25.59
C PRO A 149 10.72 20.73 25.42
N ALA A 150 10.03 20.50 26.53
CA ALA A 150 8.72 19.83 26.49
C ALA A 150 7.73 20.59 25.59
N VAL A 151 7.04 19.86 24.70
CA VAL A 151 6.05 20.43 23.78
C VAL A 151 4.80 19.58 23.67
N ASN A 152 3.68 20.24 23.40
CA ASN A 152 2.48 19.54 22.98
C ASN A 152 2.48 19.32 21.47
N VAL A 153 2.01 18.15 21.05
CA VAL A 153 1.93 17.73 19.65
C VAL A 153 0.50 17.34 19.32
N ALA A 154 0.01 17.81 18.16
CA ALA A 154 -1.19 17.28 17.54
C ALA A 154 -0.88 16.77 16.13
N ILE A 155 -1.58 15.74 15.69
CA ILE A 155 -1.44 15.18 14.34
C ILE A 155 -2.83 14.98 13.75
N ASP A 156 -3.07 15.70 12.65
CA ASP A 156 -4.29 15.66 11.86
C ASP A 156 -4.00 14.97 10.52
N VAL A 157 -4.75 13.93 10.19
CA VAL A 157 -4.58 13.14 8.96
C VAL A 157 -5.57 13.61 7.90
N GLN A 158 -5.07 13.92 6.70
CA GLN A 158 -5.87 14.31 5.54
C GLN A 158 -6.10 13.14 4.56
N GLY A 159 -5.29 12.09 4.66
CA GLY A 159 -5.43 10.86 3.88
C GLY A 159 -4.32 9.87 4.16
N TYR A 160 -4.35 8.71 3.50
CA TYR A 160 -3.35 7.66 3.67
C TYR A 160 -2.94 7.04 2.34
N TYR A 161 -1.78 6.38 2.35
CA TYR A 161 -1.24 5.63 1.23
C TYR A 161 -1.26 4.15 1.56
N ILE A 162 -1.89 3.37 0.69
CA ILE A 162 -2.05 1.93 0.87
C ILE A 162 -1.62 1.19 -0.41
N PRO A 163 -0.88 0.07 -0.31
CA PRO A 163 -0.56 -0.74 -1.46
C PRO A 163 -1.83 -1.20 -2.15
N GLN A 164 -1.93 -0.93 -3.45
CA GLN A 164 -2.95 -1.48 -4.30
C GLN A 164 -2.71 -2.98 -4.46
N ALA A 165 -3.74 -3.81 -4.33
CA ALA A 165 -3.65 -5.18 -4.75
C ALA A 165 -3.94 -5.22 -6.24
N GLN A 166 -3.06 -5.82 -7.03
CA GLN A 166 -3.25 -5.90 -8.47
C GLN A 166 -2.66 -7.19 -9.00
N GLY A 167 -3.10 -7.61 -10.17
CA GLY A 167 -2.50 -8.76 -10.82
C GLY A 167 -3.06 -9.01 -12.20
N LEU A 168 -2.24 -9.65 -13.01
CA LEU A 168 -2.65 -10.23 -14.27
C LEU A 168 -2.94 -11.71 -14.01
N ILE A 169 -4.18 -12.12 -14.23
CA ILE A 169 -4.63 -13.49 -14.03
C ILE A 169 -4.72 -14.17 -15.41
N GLY A 170 -4.10 -15.33 -15.55
CA GLY A 170 -4.16 -16.17 -16.74
C GLY A 170 -5.56 -16.76 -16.95
N SER A 171 -5.84 -17.24 -18.15
CA SER A 171 -7.12 -17.90 -18.46
C SER A 171 -7.36 -19.15 -17.61
N ASP A 172 -6.30 -19.83 -17.17
CA ASP A 172 -6.34 -20.98 -16.27
C ASP A 172 -6.37 -20.60 -14.78
N GLY A 173 -6.39 -19.30 -14.46
CA GLY A 173 -6.36 -18.78 -13.10
C GLY A 173 -4.97 -18.61 -12.51
N THR A 174 -3.90 -18.86 -13.27
CA THR A 174 -2.52 -18.63 -12.80
C THR A 174 -2.24 -17.15 -12.56
N GLN A 175 -1.43 -16.84 -11.54
CA GLN A 175 -0.96 -15.46 -11.31
C GLN A 175 0.25 -15.20 -12.20
N LEU A 176 0.15 -14.20 -13.06
CA LEU A 176 1.23 -13.77 -13.95
C LEU A 176 2.02 -12.61 -13.33
N GLY A 177 3.11 -12.21 -13.99
CA GLY A 177 3.99 -11.14 -13.52
C GLY A 177 3.25 -9.83 -13.23
N GLY A 178 3.73 -9.07 -12.23
CA GLY A 178 3.09 -7.83 -11.78
C GLY A 178 1.97 -8.02 -10.75
N THR A 179 1.75 -9.26 -10.31
CA THR A 179 0.80 -9.56 -9.23
C THR A 179 1.34 -9.15 -7.86
N THR A 180 0.60 -8.32 -7.13
CA THR A 180 0.92 -7.86 -5.78
C THR A 180 -0.28 -8.03 -4.86
N ARG A 181 -0.05 -8.49 -3.63
CA ARG A 181 -1.06 -8.60 -2.55
C ARG A 181 -2.23 -9.55 -2.84
N ILE A 182 -2.22 -10.24 -3.97
CA ILE A 182 -3.01 -11.44 -4.25
C ILE A 182 -2.19 -12.63 -3.74
N VAL A 183 -2.74 -13.39 -2.79
CA VAL A 183 -2.08 -14.53 -2.14
C VAL A 183 -2.56 -15.87 -2.69
N GLY A 184 -3.63 -15.85 -3.47
CA GLY A 184 -4.19 -17.06 -4.06
C GLY A 184 -5.20 -16.74 -5.13
N THR A 185 -5.33 -17.65 -6.08
CA THR A 185 -6.33 -17.62 -7.14
C THR A 185 -6.89 -19.01 -7.32
N SER A 186 -8.18 -19.12 -7.65
CA SER A 186 -8.78 -20.39 -8.06
C SER A 186 -9.75 -20.19 -9.21
N HIS A 187 -9.83 -21.22 -10.07
CA HIS A 187 -10.67 -21.24 -11.27
C HIS A 187 -11.67 -22.41 -11.15
N PRO A 188 -12.83 -22.19 -10.51
CA PRO A 188 -13.81 -23.25 -10.25
C PRO A 188 -14.57 -23.74 -11.49
N GLY A 189 -14.52 -23.00 -12.60
CA GLY A 189 -15.20 -23.34 -13.84
C GLY A 189 -15.14 -22.20 -14.83
N THR A 190 -15.54 -22.46 -16.08
CA THR A 190 -15.43 -21.50 -17.19
C THR A 190 -16.05 -20.14 -16.85
N GLY A 191 -15.30 -19.09 -17.11
CA GLY A 191 -15.62 -17.71 -16.81
C GLY A 191 -15.49 -17.34 -15.33
N SER A 192 -15.33 -18.28 -14.41
CA SER A 192 -15.39 -18.02 -12.96
C SER A 192 -14.00 -18.07 -12.32
N TYR A 193 -13.69 -17.07 -11.49
CA TYR A 193 -12.44 -17.00 -10.74
C TYR A 193 -12.68 -16.47 -9.33
N TYR A 194 -11.92 -16.99 -8.36
CA TYR A 194 -11.81 -16.42 -7.03
C TYR A 194 -10.40 -15.89 -6.81
N ILE A 195 -10.30 -14.66 -6.31
CA ILE A 195 -9.05 -13.96 -6.04
C ILE A 195 -8.96 -13.70 -4.54
N THR A 196 -7.96 -14.27 -3.89
CA THR A 196 -7.74 -14.15 -2.44
C THR A 196 -6.67 -13.11 -2.17
N LEU A 197 -6.99 -12.11 -1.37
CA LEU A 197 -6.07 -11.03 -0.97
C LEU A 197 -5.37 -11.34 0.36
N ASP A 198 -4.26 -10.66 0.59
CA ASP A 198 -3.54 -10.66 1.88
C ASP A 198 -4.27 -9.90 3.01
N ARG A 199 -5.47 -9.35 2.72
CA ARG A 199 -6.26 -8.52 3.62
C ARG A 199 -7.76 -8.69 3.38
N PRO A 200 -8.63 -8.31 4.33
CA PRO A 200 -10.06 -8.27 4.11
C PRO A 200 -10.45 -7.30 2.97
N ALA A 201 -11.34 -7.74 2.08
CA ALA A 201 -11.81 -7.02 0.91
C ALA A 201 -13.06 -6.14 1.16
N ARG A 202 -13.63 -6.16 2.38
CA ARG A 202 -14.93 -5.53 2.71
C ARG A 202 -15.01 -4.01 2.48
N GLN A 203 -13.88 -3.32 2.49
CA GLN A 203 -13.80 -1.87 2.27
C GLN A 203 -13.04 -1.53 0.99
N CYS A 204 -12.95 -2.49 0.06
CA CYS A 204 -12.19 -2.35 -1.16
C CYS A 204 -13.13 -2.25 -2.37
N SER A 205 -12.66 -1.53 -3.38
CA SER A 205 -13.31 -1.45 -4.69
C SER A 205 -12.46 -2.23 -5.70
N PRO A 206 -12.89 -3.44 -6.11
CA PRO A 206 -12.23 -4.18 -7.17
C PRO A 206 -12.69 -3.68 -8.55
N GLN A 207 -11.79 -3.73 -9.52
CA GLN A 207 -11.99 -3.37 -10.92
C GLN A 207 -11.30 -4.42 -11.78
N VAL A 208 -11.97 -4.85 -12.84
CA VAL A 208 -11.41 -5.81 -13.81
C VAL A 208 -11.34 -5.15 -15.17
N SER A 209 -10.19 -5.27 -15.82
CA SER A 209 -9.98 -4.82 -17.19
C SER A 209 -9.70 -6.01 -18.09
N THR A 210 -10.41 -6.08 -19.21
CA THR A 210 -10.24 -7.10 -20.25
C THR A 210 -9.50 -6.50 -21.44
N TYR A 211 -8.83 -7.34 -22.23
CA TYR A 211 -8.00 -6.88 -23.36
C TYR A 211 -8.79 -6.46 -24.62
N ASN A 212 -10.11 -6.66 -24.66
CA ASN A 212 -10.92 -6.48 -25.87
C ASN A 212 -12.34 -6.04 -25.52
N ILE A 213 -12.93 -5.16 -26.33
CA ILE A 213 -14.30 -4.64 -26.22
C ILE A 213 -15.40 -5.71 -26.30
N TYR A 214 -15.12 -6.91 -26.82
CA TYR A 214 -16.08 -8.03 -26.87
C TYR A 214 -15.98 -8.99 -25.66
N ARG A 215 -15.17 -8.62 -24.66
CA ARG A 215 -14.93 -9.40 -23.44
C ARG A 215 -15.41 -8.61 -22.25
N TYR A 216 -16.32 -9.21 -21.49
CA TYR A 216 -17.01 -8.57 -20.38
C TYR A 216 -16.66 -9.25 -19.07
N ALA A 217 -16.54 -8.45 -18.03
CA ALA A 217 -16.25 -8.93 -16.69
C ALA A 217 -17.20 -8.29 -15.68
N SER A 218 -17.55 -9.06 -14.65
CA SER A 218 -18.18 -8.58 -13.44
C SER A 218 -17.31 -8.99 -12.26
N VAL A 219 -17.30 -8.15 -11.24
CA VAL A 219 -16.45 -8.35 -10.08
C VAL A 219 -17.19 -7.93 -8.83
N GLY A 220 -17.03 -8.70 -7.76
CA GLY A 220 -17.70 -8.45 -6.50
C GLY A 220 -17.06 -9.21 -5.35
N LEU A 221 -17.49 -8.90 -4.14
CA LEU A 221 -17.06 -9.65 -2.95
C LEU A 221 -17.70 -11.04 -2.98
N SER A 222 -16.89 -12.08 -2.72
CA SER A 222 -17.32 -13.48 -2.82
C SER A 222 -18.43 -13.83 -1.85
N SER A 223 -18.27 -13.49 -0.57
CA SER A 223 -19.29 -13.69 0.45
C SER A 223 -18.92 -13.00 1.78
N SER A 224 -19.81 -13.08 2.77
CA SER A 224 -19.49 -12.68 4.15
C SER A 224 -18.60 -13.68 4.89
N THR A 225 -18.47 -14.93 4.43
CA THR A 225 -17.69 -15.99 5.10
C THR A 225 -16.26 -16.10 4.56
N THR A 226 -15.98 -15.53 3.39
CA THR A 226 -14.64 -15.39 2.79
C THR A 226 -14.26 -13.91 2.67
N PRO A 227 -13.94 -13.24 3.80
CA PRO A 227 -13.84 -11.77 3.85
C PRO A 227 -12.68 -11.20 3.02
N ASN A 228 -11.74 -12.02 2.56
CA ASN A 228 -10.58 -11.66 1.75
C ASN A 228 -10.68 -12.14 0.29
N THR A 229 -11.82 -12.69 -0.13
CA THR A 229 -11.98 -13.24 -1.48
C THR A 229 -12.90 -12.38 -2.35
N ILE A 230 -12.46 -12.16 -3.58
CA ILE A 230 -13.20 -11.49 -4.65
C ILE A 230 -13.60 -12.53 -5.68
N SER A 231 -14.83 -12.45 -6.16
CA SER A 231 -15.31 -13.23 -7.30
C SER A 231 -15.18 -12.39 -8.57
N VAL A 232 -14.66 -13.00 -9.63
CA VAL A 232 -14.66 -12.46 -10.98
C VAL A 232 -15.42 -13.42 -11.88
N TYR A 233 -16.32 -12.89 -12.70
CA TYR A 233 -17.01 -13.63 -13.74
C TYR A 233 -16.75 -13.00 -15.11
N LEU A 234 -16.36 -13.81 -16.08
CA LEU A 234 -15.97 -13.42 -17.43
C LEU A 234 -16.89 -14.08 -18.45
N TRP A 235 -17.32 -13.29 -19.44
CA TRP A 235 -18.12 -13.79 -20.55
C TRP A 235 -17.80 -13.04 -21.84
N THR A 236 -18.23 -13.62 -22.94
CA THR A 236 -18.38 -12.91 -24.22
C THR A 236 -19.87 -12.74 -24.52
N LEU A 237 -20.19 -11.70 -25.27
CA LEU A 237 -21.54 -11.48 -25.80
C LEU A 237 -21.56 -11.82 -27.28
N ASP A 238 -22.47 -12.68 -27.71
CA ASP A 238 -22.73 -12.87 -29.12
C ASP A 238 -23.30 -11.57 -29.73
N ALA A 239 -22.67 -11.07 -30.79
CA ALA A 239 -22.98 -9.76 -31.36
C ALA A 239 -24.35 -9.68 -32.04
N THR A 240 -25.01 -10.82 -32.31
CA THR A 240 -26.29 -10.90 -33.02
C THR A 240 -27.43 -11.23 -32.08
N THR A 241 -27.21 -12.18 -31.18
CA THR A 241 -28.23 -12.73 -30.27
C THR A 241 -28.18 -12.09 -28.88
N HIS A 242 -27.14 -11.30 -28.58
CA HIS A 242 -26.87 -10.73 -27.26
C HIS A 242 -26.84 -11.79 -26.14
N ARG A 243 -26.55 -13.04 -26.50
CA ARG A 243 -26.48 -14.13 -25.52
C ARG A 243 -25.11 -14.12 -24.85
N GLU A 244 -25.12 -14.19 -23.52
CA GLU A 244 -23.91 -14.33 -22.73
C GLU A 244 -23.38 -15.78 -22.81
N SER A 245 -22.07 -15.91 -22.99
CA SER A 245 -21.37 -17.20 -22.91
C SER A 245 -20.19 -17.07 -21.96
N PRO A 246 -20.13 -17.84 -20.86
CA PRO A 246 -18.95 -17.88 -20.00
C PRO A 246 -17.71 -18.20 -20.83
N THR A 247 -16.60 -17.51 -20.60
CA THR A 247 -15.38 -17.73 -21.39
C THR A 247 -14.14 -17.36 -20.59
N ASP A 248 -13.13 -18.22 -20.69
CA ASP A 248 -11.84 -18.01 -20.04
C ASP A 248 -10.92 -17.17 -20.91
N TYR A 249 -10.36 -16.13 -20.33
CA TYR A 249 -9.31 -15.34 -20.96
C TYR A 249 -8.52 -14.57 -19.90
N PRO A 250 -7.27 -14.18 -20.20
CA PRO A 250 -6.49 -13.37 -19.27
C PRO A 250 -7.16 -12.02 -19.00
N PHE A 251 -7.08 -11.56 -17.76
CA PHE A 251 -7.64 -10.28 -17.32
C PHE A 251 -6.74 -9.62 -16.28
N PHE A 252 -6.77 -8.29 -16.25
CA PHE A 252 -6.13 -7.54 -15.19
C PHE A 252 -7.15 -7.22 -14.10
N ILE A 253 -6.77 -7.42 -12.84
CA ILE A 253 -7.56 -7.01 -11.68
C ILE A 253 -6.79 -5.96 -10.89
N THR A 254 -7.50 -4.94 -10.46
CA THR A 254 -7.04 -3.95 -9.50
C THR A 254 -8.02 -3.92 -8.35
N VAL A 255 -7.52 -3.96 -7.13
CA VAL A 255 -8.33 -3.88 -5.92
C VAL A 255 -7.78 -2.81 -5.02
N THR A 256 -8.67 -1.89 -4.71
CA THR A 256 -8.27 -0.70 -3.98
C THR A 256 -9.09 -0.53 -2.71
N CYS A 257 -8.41 -0.75 -1.59
CA CYS A 257 -8.86 -0.41 -0.25
C CYS A 257 -8.23 0.94 0.15
#